data_AF-I0HTS5-F1
#
_entry.id   AF-I0HTS5-F1
#
_cell.length_a   1.000
_cell.length_b   1.000
_cell.length_c   1.000
_cell.angle_alpha   90.00
_cell.angle_beta   90.00
_cell.angle_gamma   90.00
#
_symmetry.space_group_name_H-M   'P 1'
#
loop_
_entity.id
_entity.type
_entity.pdbx_description
1 polymer ?
#
loop_
_entity_poly.entity_id
_entity_poly.type
_entity_poly.pdbx_seq_one_letter_code
_entity_poly.pdbx_strand_id
1 'polypeptide(L)'
;MLTALQEVEDNLVLADQLRQEAEWQQQALQAARRNREITLDQYRAGTASYLAVVTAQTAAYTSESSWLALRNRQLAAVNQLLKNIAGRWQPV
;
A
#
# COMPACT_ATOMS: atom_id res chain seq x y z
N MET A 1 20.19 -26.66 -2.61
CA MET A 1 19.78 -26.09 -3.91
C MET A 1 18.25 -25.95 -4.02
N LEU A 2 17.46 -27.01 -3.83
CA LEU A 2 15.98 -26.94 -3.97
C LEU A 2 15.31 -25.92 -3.04
N THR A 3 15.72 -25.85 -1.77
CA THR A 3 15.17 -24.91 -0.78
C THR A 3 15.42 -23.45 -1.14
N ALA A 4 16.58 -23.11 -1.71
CA ALA A 4 16.89 -21.74 -2.11
C ALA A 4 16.07 -21.29 -3.32
N LEU A 5 15.77 -22.22 -4.26
CA LEU A 5 14.89 -21.94 -5.39
C LEU A 5 13.43 -21.74 -4.92
N GLN A 6 12.95 -22.60 -4.02
CA GLN A 6 11.61 -22.46 -3.42
C GLN A 6 11.45 -21.14 -2.68
N GLU A 7 12.44 -20.71 -1.88
CA GLU A 7 12.40 -19.42 -1.19
C GLU A 7 12.35 -18.23 -2.18
N VAL A 8 12.99 -18.32 -3.35
CA VAL A 8 12.91 -17.26 -4.37
C VAL A 8 11.54 -17.23 -5.04
N GLU A 9 10.97 -18.40 -5.35
CA GLU A 9 9.62 -18.53 -5.92
C GLU A 9 8.55 -17.94 -4.99
N ASP A 10 8.60 -18.27 -3.69
CA ASP A 10 7.69 -17.73 -2.67
C ASP A 10 7.77 -16.19 -2.60
N ASN A 11 8.99 -15.64 -2.65
CA ASN A 11 9.19 -14.18 -2.63
C ASN A 11 8.68 -13.49 -3.90
N LEU A 12 8.79 -14.13 -5.06
CA LEU A 12 8.24 -13.61 -6.32
C LEU A 12 6.71 -13.61 -6.31
N VAL A 13 6.08 -14.68 -5.80
CA VAL A 13 4.62 -14.75 -5.62
C VAL A 13 4.15 -13.67 -4.66
N LEU A 14 4.83 -13.50 -3.53
CA LEU A 14 4.54 -12.43 -2.57
C LEU A 14 4.65 -11.04 -3.21
N ALA A 15 5.71 -10.80 -4.00
CA ALA A 15 5.91 -9.54 -4.68
C ALA A 15 4.81 -9.24 -5.71
N ASP A 16 4.30 -10.26 -6.41
CA ASP A 16 3.19 -10.12 -7.35
C ASP A 16 1.87 -9.78 -6.64
N GLN A 17 1.55 -10.50 -5.56
CA GLN A 17 0.37 -10.20 -4.73
C GLN A 17 0.40 -8.78 -4.17
N LEU A 18 1.55 -8.34 -3.63
CA LEU A 18 1.74 -6.98 -3.13
C LEU A 18 1.65 -5.91 -4.23
N ARG A 19 1.92 -6.27 -5.50
CA ARG A 19 1.76 -5.37 -6.65
C ARG A 19 0.28 -5.19 -6.97
N GLN A 20 -0.48 -6.28 -7.04
CA GLN A 20 -1.93 -6.25 -7.29
C GLN A 20 -2.67 -5.48 -6.18
N GLU A 21 -2.32 -5.73 -4.91
CA GLU A 21 -2.88 -4.98 -3.78
C GLU A 21 -2.57 -3.47 -3.89
N ALA A 22 -1.40 -3.11 -4.41
CA ALA A 22 -1.00 -1.71 -4.53
C ALA A 22 -1.83 -0.94 -5.55
N GLU A 23 -2.21 -1.59 -6.66
CA GLU A 23 -3.09 -0.98 -7.66
C GLU A 23 -4.45 -0.63 -7.05
N TRP A 24 -5.04 -1.54 -6.27
CA TRP A 24 -6.32 -1.30 -5.60
C TRP A 24 -6.21 -0.21 -4.52
N GLN A 25 -5.16 -0.24 -3.69
CA GLN A 25 -4.95 0.78 -2.67
C GLN A 25 -4.69 2.16 -3.27
N GLN A 26 -4.00 2.23 -4.41
CA GLN A 26 -3.79 3.49 -5.12
C GLN A 26 -5.10 4.06 -5.69
N GLN A 27 -5.97 3.22 -6.24
CA GLN A 27 -7.30 3.64 -6.68
C GLN A 27 -8.16 4.13 -5.51
N ALA A 28 -8.15 3.41 -4.38
CA ALA A 28 -8.85 3.80 -3.17
C ALA A 28 -8.36 5.16 -2.63
N LEU A 29 -7.04 5.40 -2.63
CA LEU A 29 -6.47 6.68 -2.24
C LEU A 29 -6.91 7.83 -3.16
N GLN A 30 -6.91 7.61 -4.48
CA GLN A 30 -7.40 8.61 -5.43
C GLN A 30 -8.88 8.93 -5.23
N ALA A 31 -9.71 7.90 -5.05
CA ALA A 31 -11.13 8.06 -4.78
C ALA A 31 -11.39 8.83 -3.46
N ALA A 32 -10.65 8.51 -2.40
CA ALA A 32 -10.81 9.19 -1.11
C ALA A 32 -10.35 10.66 -1.17
N ARG A 33 -9.24 10.96 -1.88
CA ARG A 33 -8.78 12.33 -2.14
C ARG A 33 -9.82 13.12 -2.94
N ARG A 34 -10.39 12.50 -3.97
CA ARG A 34 -11.44 13.14 -4.78
C ARG A 34 -12.70 13.40 -3.97
N ASN A 35 -13.12 12.46 -3.13
CA ASN A 35 -14.25 12.65 -2.24
C ASN A 35 -14.02 13.83 -1.28
N ARG A 36 -12.82 13.93 -0.68
CA ARG A 36 -12.43 15.07 0.17
C ARG A 36 -12.58 16.42 -0.56
N GLU A 37 -12.15 16.51 -1.81
CA GLU A 37 -12.31 17.72 -2.62
C GLU A 37 -13.79 18.06 -2.84
N ILE A 38 -14.57 17.07 -3.30
CA ILE A 38 -16.01 17.24 -3.55
C ILE A 38 -16.75 17.67 -2.28
N THR A 39 -16.48 17.03 -1.14
CA THR A 39 -17.14 17.37 0.12
C THR A 39 -16.74 18.75 0.62
N LEU A 40 -15.49 19.17 0.39
CA LEU A 40 -15.06 20.53 0.72
C LEU A 40 -15.78 21.58 -0.13
N ASP A 41 -15.96 21.32 -1.43
CA ASP A 41 -16.69 22.21 -2.32
C ASP A 41 -18.18 22.26 -1.97
N GLN A 42 -18.79 21.12 -1.61
CA GLN A 42 -20.16 21.08 -1.10
C GLN A 42 -20.32 21.86 0.21
N TYR A 43 -19.36 21.76 1.14
CA TYR A 43 -19.38 22.57 2.36
C TYR A 43 -19.31 24.06 2.05
N ARG A 44 -18.44 24.48 1.13
CA ARG A 44 -18.33 25.88 0.68
C ARG A 44 -19.60 26.37 -0.01
N ALA A 45 -20.28 25.50 -0.74
CA ALA A 45 -21.57 25.77 -1.38
C ALA A 45 -22.76 25.70 -0.39
N GLY A 46 -22.53 25.33 0.88
CA GLY A 46 -23.58 25.18 1.88
C GLY A 46 -24.45 23.92 1.71
N THR A 47 -24.04 22.96 0.89
CA THR A 47 -24.77 21.72 0.59
C THR A 47 -24.28 20.51 1.40
N ALA A 48 -23.18 20.64 2.14
CA ALA A 48 -22.69 19.65 3.09
C ALA A 48 -22.30 20.29 4.43
N SER A 49 -22.33 19.52 5.51
CA SER A 49 -21.89 19.97 6.83
C SER A 49 -20.37 19.90 6.97
N TYR A 50 -19.80 20.67 7.90
CA TYR A 50 -18.37 20.55 8.21
C TYR A 50 -17.99 19.16 8.73
N LEU A 51 -18.91 18.48 9.44
CA LEU A 51 -18.71 17.09 9.85
C LEU A 51 -18.45 16.18 8.65
N ALA A 52 -19.17 16.36 7.54
CA ALA A 52 -18.94 15.58 6.33
C ALA A 52 -17.52 15.79 5.79
N VAL A 53 -16.99 17.03 5.84
CA VAL A 53 -15.61 17.34 5.44
C VAL A 53 -14.62 16.57 6.32
N VAL A 54 -14.81 16.58 7.64
CA VAL A 54 -13.94 15.85 8.58
C VAL A 54 -14.01 14.35 8.32
N THR A 55 -15.19 13.79 8.08
CA THR A 55 -15.36 12.37 7.74
C THR A 55 -14.63 12.01 6.44
N ALA A 56 -14.77 12.83 5.39
CA ALA A 56 -14.07 12.61 4.12
C ALA A 56 -12.55 12.75 4.25
N GLN A 57 -12.07 13.68 5.08
CA GLN A 57 -10.66 13.83 5.41
C GLN A 57 -10.11 12.60 6.14
N THR A 58 -10.82 12.10 7.16
CA THR A 58 -10.43 10.88 7.90
C THR A 58 -10.37 9.65 7.00
N ALA A 59 -11.32 9.53 6.06
CA ALA A 59 -11.29 8.47 5.06
C ALA A 59 -10.04 8.57 4.17
N ALA A 60 -9.72 9.77 3.67
CA ALA A 60 -8.52 10.00 2.86
C ALA A 60 -7.22 9.70 3.63
N TYR A 61 -7.11 10.14 4.88
CA TYR A 61 -5.95 9.84 5.73
C TYR A 61 -5.80 8.34 6.00
N THR A 62 -6.90 7.64 6.25
CA THR A 62 -6.88 6.18 6.43
C THR A 62 -6.39 5.47 5.17
N SER A 63 -6.87 5.87 3.99
CA SER A 63 -6.40 5.31 2.71
C SER A 63 -4.92 5.59 2.46
N GLU A 64 -4.43 6.78 2.81
CA GLU A 64 -3.01 7.14 2.67
C GLU A 64 -2.12 6.33 3.61
N SER A 65 -2.55 6.14 4.87
CA SER A 65 -1.89 5.28 5.84
C SER A 65 -1.78 3.82 5.36
N SER A 66 -2.87 3.27 4.83
CA SER A 66 -2.89 1.91 4.26
C SER A 66 -1.94 1.76 3.08
N TRP A 67 -1.89 2.76 2.18
CA TRP A 67 -0.97 2.76 1.05
C TRP A 67 0.50 2.81 1.49
N LEU A 68 0.83 3.62 2.50
CA LEU A 68 2.17 3.67 3.08
C LEU A 68 2.55 2.36 3.78
N ALA A 69 1.62 1.74 4.51
CA ALA A 69 1.84 0.44 5.15
C ALA A 69 2.14 -0.65 4.11
N LEU A 70 1.42 -0.65 2.98
CA LEU A 70 1.70 -1.55 1.87
C LEU A 70 3.08 -1.29 1.25
N ARG A 71 3.46 -0.03 1.06
CA ARG A 71 4.78 0.33 0.54
C ARG A 71 5.91 -0.18 1.45
N ASN A 72 5.73 -0.11 2.76
CA ASN A 72 6.68 -0.67 3.72
C ASN A 72 6.80 -2.20 3.59
N ARG A 73 5.67 -2.91 3.39
CA ARG A 73 5.69 -4.37 3.15
C ARG A 73 6.43 -4.74 1.87
N GLN A 74 6.25 -3.96 0.79
CA GLN A 74 7.01 -4.14 -0.45
C GLN A 74 8.52 -3.99 -0.23
N LEU A 75 8.94 -2.96 0.51
CA LEU A 75 10.35 -2.74 0.83
C LEU A 75 10.92 -3.87 1.70
N ALA A 76 10.13 -4.38 2.65
CA ALA A 76 10.52 -5.53 3.47
C ALA A 76 10.69 -6.81 2.61
N ALA A 77 9.77 -7.06 1.67
CA ALA A 77 9.86 -8.20 0.75
C ALA A 77 11.10 -8.11 -0.16
N VAL A 78 11.42 -6.91 -0.67
CA VAL A 78 12.65 -6.68 -1.45
C VAL A 78 13.91 -6.95 -0.62
N ASN A 79 13.95 -6.50 0.64
CA ASN A 79 15.06 -6.80 1.54
C ASN A 79 15.21 -8.29 1.82
N GLN A 80 14.10 -9.03 1.98
CA GLN A 80 14.13 -10.48 2.15
C GLN A 80 14.64 -11.19 0.90
N LEU A 81 14.19 -10.77 -0.28
CA LEU A 81 14.70 -11.28 -1.56
C LEU A 81 16.22 -11.06 -1.68
N LEU A 82 16.68 -9.83 -1.43
CA LEU A 82 18.11 -9.50 -1.46
C LEU A 82 18.91 -10.33 -0.47
N LYS A 83 18.40 -10.57 0.74
CA LYS A 83 19.05 -11.43 1.75
C LYS A 83 19.16 -12.89 1.28
N ASN A 84 18.12 -13.42 0.63
CA ASN A 84 18.11 -14.79 0.14
C ASN A 84 19.05 -14.97 -1.07
N ILE A 85 19.14 -13.96 -1.95
CA ILE A 85 20.04 -13.96 -3.12
C ILE A 85 21.50 -13.69 -2.73
N ALA A 86 21.76 -12.76 -1.81
CA ALA A 86 23.11 -12.42 -1.34
C ALA A 86 23.76 -13.53 -0.48
N GLY A 87 23.01 -14.60 -0.22
CA GLY A 87 23.51 -15.84 0.31
C GLY A 87 23.35 -15.95 1.81
N ARG A 88 22.64 -17.00 2.21
CA ARG A 88 23.14 -17.84 3.30
C ARG A 88 24.47 -18.43 2.83
N TRP A 89 25.53 -17.63 2.85
CA TRP A 89 26.89 -18.15 2.77
C TRP A 89 27.10 -18.92 4.07
N GLN A 90 26.79 -20.21 4.05
CA GLN A 90 27.29 -21.11 5.07
C GLN A 90 28.82 -21.03 4.95
N PRO A 91 29.53 -20.60 6.00
CA PRO A 91 30.97 -20.79 6.01
C PRO A 91 31.20 -22.30 5.94
N VAL A 92 31.86 -22.73 4.85
CA VAL A 92 32.44 -24.06 4.71
C VAL A 92 33.58 -24.22 5.71
#